data_AF-A0A2M6YCY2-F1
#
_entry.id   AF-A0A2M6YCY2-F1
#
_cell.length_a   1.000
_cell.length_b   1.000
_cell.length_c   1.000
_cell.angle_alpha   90.00
_cell.angle_beta   90.00
_cell.angle_gamma   90.00
#
_symmetry.space_group_name_H-M   'P 1'
#
loop_
_entity.id
_entity.type
_entity.pdbx_description
1 polymer ?
#
loop_
_entity_poly.entity_id
_entity_poly.type
_entity_poly.pdbx_seq_one_letter_code
_entity_poly.pdbx_strand_id
1 'polypeptide(L)'
;MQRKQKFFFGYKRHHCIDIKQGIITKVAATPTNITDAQALKHVCQNQGMVILDKGYDTKDAEKVAKIKGCHFRAIKKNNRKDKNRDLDRWLSKIRMLLECNFLKINPKARYRGQRDSVSGLCSSHCLQSKTID
;
A
#
# COMPACT_ATOMS: atom_id res chain seq x y z
N MET A 1 -31.69 -26.78 -8.50
CA MET A 1 -31.21 -26.24 -7.21
C MET A 1 -29.88 -25.52 -7.44
N GLN A 2 -29.86 -24.19 -7.40
CA GLN A 2 -28.62 -23.42 -7.52
C GLN A 2 -27.94 -23.35 -6.15
N ARG A 3 -26.72 -23.85 -6.04
CA ARG A 3 -25.88 -23.70 -4.85
C ARG A 3 -25.67 -22.20 -4.62
N LYS A 4 -26.20 -21.64 -3.52
CA LYS A 4 -25.94 -20.24 -3.14
C LYS A 4 -24.43 -20.02 -3.09
N GLN A 5 -23.87 -19.34 -4.08
CA GLN A 5 -22.46 -18.97 -4.10
C GLN A 5 -22.27 -17.96 -2.96
N LYS A 6 -21.53 -18.35 -1.92
CA LYS A 6 -21.17 -17.44 -0.83
C LYS A 6 -20.14 -16.47 -1.40
N PHE A 7 -20.57 -15.29 -1.83
CA PHE A 7 -19.66 -14.22 -2.22
C PHE A 7 -19.00 -13.66 -0.97
N PHE A 8 -17.70 -13.89 -0.83
CA PHE A 8 -16.90 -13.28 0.22
C PHE A 8 -16.49 -11.88 -0.25
N PHE A 9 -17.14 -10.87 0.30
CA PHE A 9 -16.72 -9.48 0.13
C PHE A 9 -15.67 -9.16 1.19
N GLY A 10 -14.58 -8.52 0.76
CA GLY A 10 -13.50 -8.08 1.62
C GLY A 10 -13.07 -6.68 1.24
N TYR A 11 -12.48 -5.98 2.20
CA TYR A 11 -11.87 -4.67 1.97
C TYR A 11 -10.37 -4.74 2.21
N LYS A 12 -9.63 -3.96 1.42
CA LYS A 12 -8.22 -3.71 1.62
C LYS A 12 -8.03 -2.37 2.30
N ARG A 13 -7.18 -2.32 3.34
CA ARG A 13 -6.76 -1.09 4.00
C ARG A 13 -5.38 -0.69 3.51
N HIS A 14 -5.29 0.53 3.01
CA HIS A 14 -4.04 1.14 2.63
C HIS A 14 -3.64 2.22 3.61
N HIS A 15 -2.43 2.10 4.14
CA HIS A 15 -1.85 3.08 5.03
C HIS A 15 -0.70 3.78 4.33
N CYS A 16 -0.69 5.10 4.45
CA CYS A 16 0.47 5.93 4.24
C CYS A 16 1.07 6.32 5.59
N ILE A 17 2.36 6.04 5.73
CA ILE A 17 3.13 6.34 6.93
C ILE A 17 4.28 7.27 6.55
N ASP A 18 4.52 8.29 7.35
CA ASP A 18 5.72 9.11 7.30
C ASP A 18 6.88 8.36 7.99
N ILE A 19 7.93 8.06 7.24
CA ILE A 19 9.06 7.24 7.72
C ILE A 19 9.83 7.91 8.87
N LYS A 20 9.91 9.24 8.93
CA LYS A 20 10.71 9.93 9.96
C LYS A 20 10.05 9.87 11.34
N GLN A 21 8.74 10.10 11.38
CA GLN A 21 7.98 10.24 12.62
C GLN A 21 7.17 8.98 12.95
N GLY A 22 7.01 8.07 12.00
CA GLY A 22 6.15 6.88 12.14
C GLY A 22 4.66 7.19 12.17
N ILE A 23 4.25 8.42 11.82
CA ILE A 23 2.86 8.88 11.87
C ILE A 23 2.10 8.41 10.62
N ILE A 24 0.89 7.90 10.81
CA ILE A 24 -0.04 7.56 9.72
C ILE A 24 -0.64 8.86 9.19
N THR A 25 -0.39 9.19 7.93
CA THR A 25 -0.83 10.46 7.32
C THR A 25 -2.13 10.31 6.52
N LYS A 26 -2.26 9.21 5.76
CA LYS A 26 -3.44 8.91 4.95
C LYS A 26 -3.83 7.45 5.12
N VAL A 27 -5.14 7.19 5.14
CA VAL A 27 -5.69 5.84 5.14
C VAL A 27 -6.79 5.78 4.08
N ALA A 28 -6.80 4.72 3.28
CA ALA A 28 -7.86 4.46 2.32
C ALA A 28 -8.33 3.01 2.45
N ALA A 29 -9.64 2.78 2.42
CA ALA A 29 -10.21 1.43 2.30
C ALA A 29 -10.74 1.24 0.88
N THR A 30 -10.31 0.17 0.20
CA THR A 30 -10.78 -0.16 -1.15
C THR A 30 -11.40 -1.56 -1.17
N PRO A 31 -12.39 -1.82 -2.02
CA PRO A 31 -12.88 -3.19 -2.22
C PRO A 31 -11.78 -4.07 -2.82
N THR A 32 -11.78 -5.36 -2.47
CA THR A 32 -10.76 -6.33 -2.94
C THR A 32 -10.67 -6.44 -4.47
N ASN A 33 -11.72 -6.05 -5.20
CA ASN A 33 -11.72 -6.04 -6.67
C ASN A 33 -10.66 -5.09 -7.27
N ILE A 34 -10.25 -4.07 -6.52
CA ILE A 34 -9.26 -3.09 -6.99
C ILE A 34 -7.84 -3.57 -6.67
N THR A 35 -6.95 -3.41 -7.65
CA THR A 35 -5.53 -3.72 -7.47
C THR A 35 -4.84 -2.65 -6.61
N ASP A 36 -3.84 -3.06 -5.83
CA ASP A 36 -3.14 -2.14 -4.93
C ASP A 36 -2.48 -0.96 -5.69
N ALA A 37 -1.96 -1.22 -6.89
CA ALA A 37 -1.43 -0.20 -7.78
C ALA A 37 -2.46 0.89 -8.15
N GLN A 38 -3.71 0.50 -8.44
CA GLN A 38 -4.79 1.45 -8.74
C GLN A 38 -5.24 2.19 -7.50
N ALA A 39 -5.19 1.56 -6.33
CA ALA A 39 -5.53 2.17 -5.05
C ALA A 39 -4.53 3.26 -4.62
N LEU A 40 -3.30 3.26 -5.18
CA LEU A 40 -2.27 4.25 -4.88
C LEU A 40 -2.75 5.69 -5.07
N LYS A 41 -3.68 5.94 -6.01
CA LYS A 41 -4.24 7.27 -6.26
C LYS A 41 -4.88 7.90 -5.01
N HIS A 42 -5.47 7.09 -4.14
CA HIS A 42 -6.15 7.56 -2.92
C HIS A 42 -5.16 7.85 -1.79
N VAL A 43 -4.05 7.14 -1.76
CA VAL A 43 -3.11 7.13 -0.64
C VAL A 43 -1.91 8.04 -0.91
N CYS A 44 -1.59 8.29 -2.18
CA CYS A 44 -0.39 9.02 -2.55
C CYS A 44 -0.43 10.50 -2.07
N GLN A 45 0.66 11.02 -1.51
CA GLN A 45 0.86 12.42 -1.14
C GLN A 45 1.15 13.25 -2.39
N ASN A 46 1.18 14.57 -2.24
CA ASN A 46 1.34 15.51 -3.36
C ASN A 46 2.80 15.95 -3.57
N GLN A 47 3.74 15.45 -2.75
CA GLN A 47 5.16 15.79 -2.83
C GLN A 47 6.01 14.78 -2.04
N GLY A 48 7.32 14.78 -2.31
CA GLY A 48 8.31 13.96 -1.60
C GLY A 48 8.62 12.63 -2.29
N MET A 49 9.23 11.70 -1.55
CA MET A 49 9.59 10.37 -2.04
C MET A 49 8.61 9.31 -1.54
N VAL A 50 8.11 8.46 -2.43
CA VAL A 50 7.17 7.39 -2.10
C VAL A 50 7.91 6.07 -2.22
N ILE A 51 8.03 5.36 -1.11
CA ILE A 51 8.62 4.01 -1.06
C ILE A 51 7.49 3.00 -1.10
N LEU A 52 7.54 2.03 -1.99
CA LEU A 52 6.42 1.13 -2.21
C LEU A 52 6.82 -0.33 -2.17
N ASP A 53 5.83 -1.13 -1.83
CA ASP A 53 5.95 -2.57 -1.84
C ASP A 53 6.13 -3.11 -3.25
N LYS A 54 6.65 -4.34 -3.34
CA LYS A 54 6.87 -5.05 -4.60
C LYS A 54 5.60 -5.19 -5.46
N GLY A 55 4.43 -5.21 -4.82
CA GLY A 55 3.12 -5.25 -5.48
C GLY A 55 2.79 -4.00 -6.30
N TYR A 56 3.44 -2.87 -6.03
CA TYR A 56 3.24 -1.60 -6.72
C TYR A 56 4.26 -1.35 -7.84
N ASP A 57 5.13 -2.31 -8.17
CA ASP A 57 6.03 -2.25 -9.34
C ASP A 57 5.22 -2.40 -10.64
N THR A 58 4.42 -1.38 -10.95
CA THR A 58 3.62 -1.24 -12.16
C THR A 58 3.77 0.16 -12.74
N LYS A 59 3.64 0.27 -14.07
CA LYS A 59 3.76 1.55 -14.77
C LYS A 59 2.69 2.55 -14.35
N ASP A 60 1.51 2.06 -13.98
CA ASP A 60 0.39 2.92 -13.56
C ASP A 60 0.67 3.57 -12.20
N ALA A 61 1.26 2.83 -11.27
CA ALA A 61 1.67 3.37 -9.98
C ALA A 61 2.76 4.45 -10.15
N GLU A 62 3.72 4.21 -11.05
CA GLU A 62 4.75 5.19 -11.39
C GLU A 62 4.15 6.46 -12.02
N LYS A 63 3.20 6.32 -12.95
CA LYS A 63 2.48 7.46 -13.54
C LYS A 63 1.74 8.28 -12.48
N VAL A 64 1.02 7.62 -11.59
CA VAL A 64 0.29 8.29 -10.50
C VAL A 64 1.24 9.07 -9.59
N ALA A 65 2.40 8.51 -9.26
CA ALA A 65 3.40 9.20 -8.46
C ALA A 65 3.99 10.41 -9.20
N LYS A 66 4.29 10.27 -10.50
CA LYS A 66 4.79 11.38 -11.33
C LYS A 66 3.78 12.52 -11.47
N ILE A 67 2.50 12.21 -11.70
CA ILE A 67 1.42 13.20 -11.76
C ILE A 67 1.33 13.99 -10.46
N LYS A 68 1.56 13.32 -9.32
CA LYS A 68 1.59 13.94 -8.00
C LYS A 68 2.95 14.55 -7.63
N GLY A 69 3.88 14.70 -8.57
CA GLY A 69 5.19 15.31 -8.30
C GLY A 69 6.08 14.54 -7.33
N CYS A 70 5.82 13.24 -7.14
CA CYS A 70 6.52 12.41 -6.16
C CYS A 70 7.63 11.55 -6.79
N HIS A 71 8.74 11.39 -6.08
CA HIS A 71 9.79 10.44 -6.46
C HIS A 71 9.37 9.00 -6.15
N PHE A 72 9.13 8.22 -7.20
CA PHE A 72 8.69 6.83 -7.08
C PHE A 72 9.85 5.87 -6.81
N ARG A 73 9.74 5.07 -5.74
CA ARG A 73 10.67 3.99 -5.39
C ARG A 73 9.92 2.74 -4.95
N ALA A 74 9.66 1.81 -5.87
CA ALA A 74 9.15 0.48 -5.53
C ALA A 74 10.26 -0.57 -5.55
N ILE A 75 10.18 -1.58 -4.67
CA ILE A 75 11.04 -2.76 -4.78
C ILE A 75 10.70 -3.48 -6.08
N LYS A 76 11.69 -3.66 -6.96
CA LYS A 76 11.43 -4.22 -8.29
C LYS A 76 11.23 -5.73 -8.23
N LYS A 77 10.39 -6.26 -9.13
CA LYS A 77 10.24 -7.71 -9.31
C LYS A 77 11.56 -8.34 -9.76
N ASN A 78 11.83 -9.59 -9.37
CA ASN A 78 13.11 -10.25 -9.66
C ASN A 78 13.35 -10.45 -11.16
N ASN A 79 12.28 -10.54 -11.96
CA ASN A 79 12.35 -10.67 -13.41
C ASN A 79 12.61 -9.33 -14.15
N ARG A 80 12.79 -8.21 -13.43
CA ARG A 80 13.09 -6.91 -14.04
C ARG A 80 14.57 -6.81 -14.38
N LYS A 81 14.89 -6.51 -15.64
CA LYS A 81 16.27 -6.32 -16.13
C LYS A 81 16.93 -5.10 -15.49
N ASP A 82 16.16 -4.06 -15.20
CA ASP A 82 16.58 -2.79 -14.60
C ASP A 82 16.66 -2.83 -13.06
N LYS A 83 16.79 -4.02 -12.48
CA LYS A 83 16.79 -4.21 -11.03
C LYS A 83 18.17 -3.99 -10.44
N ASN A 84 18.30 -2.97 -9.59
CA ASN A 84 19.47 -2.76 -8.74
C ASN A 84 19.24 -3.49 -7.41
N ARG A 85 20.08 -4.49 -7.11
CA ARG A 85 19.96 -5.33 -5.90
C ARG A 85 20.33 -4.59 -4.62
N ASP A 86 21.29 -3.66 -4.68
CA ASP A 86 21.72 -2.91 -3.49
C ASP A 86 20.68 -1.87 -3.09
N LEU A 87 20.08 -1.20 -4.08
CA LEU A 87 18.94 -0.30 -3.84
C LEU A 87 17.75 -1.06 -3.21
N ASP A 88 17.40 -2.23 -3.77
CA ASP A 88 16.33 -3.06 -3.22
C ASP A 88 16.64 -3.55 -1.79
N ARG A 89 17.90 -3.88 -1.49
CA ARG A 89 18.34 -4.24 -0.13
C ARG A 89 18.15 -3.07 0.84
N TRP A 90 18.53 -1.86 0.43
CA TRP A 90 18.34 -0.65 1.22
C TRP A 90 16.85 -0.34 1.44
N LEU A 91 16.03 -0.41 0.40
CA LEU A 91 14.57 -0.23 0.49
C LEU A 91 13.93 -1.27 1.42
N SER A 92 14.39 -2.53 1.36
CA SER A 92 13.89 -3.60 2.24
C SER A 92 14.20 -3.34 3.72
N LYS A 93 15.38 -2.78 4.03
CA LYS A 93 15.74 -2.39 5.40
C LYS A 93 14.84 -1.27 5.94
N ILE A 94 14.54 -0.26 5.11
CA ILE A 94 13.63 0.83 5.50
C ILE A 94 12.22 0.27 5.78
N ARG A 95 11.74 -0.66 4.96
CA ARG A 95 10.44 -1.30 5.16
C ARG A 95 10.32 -2.04 6.49
N MET A 96 11.37 -2.75 6.90
CA MET A 96 11.39 -3.52 8.15
C MET A 96 11.07 -2.64 9.37
N LEU A 97 11.56 -1.39 9.40
CA LEU A 97 11.27 -0.45 10.49
C LEU A 97 9.77 -0.15 10.65
N LEU A 98 9.01 -0.25 9.56
CA LEU A 98 7.59 0.05 9.53
C LEU A 98 6.73 -1.17 9.89
N GLU A 99 7.27 -2.38 9.78
CA GLU A 99 6.56 -3.61 10.16
C GLU A 99 6.18 -3.61 11.65
N CYS A 100 7.00 -3.00 12.51
CA CYS A 100 6.68 -2.78 13.92
C CYS A 100 5.41 -1.95 14.14
N ASN A 101 5.09 -1.01 13.25
CA ASN A 101 3.86 -0.22 13.35
C ASN A 101 2.64 -1.04 12.91
N PHE A 102 2.81 -1.94 11.94
CA PHE A 102 1.72 -2.81 11.48
C PHE A 102 1.34 -3.89 12.50
N LEU A 103 2.30 -4.39 13.28
CA LEU A 103 2.02 -5.35 14.37
C LEU A 103 1.04 -4.79 15.41
N LYS A 104 1.01 -3.46 15.59
CA LYS A 104 0.09 -2.78 16.52
C LYS A 104 -1.34 -2.67 15.97
N ILE A 105 -1.55 -2.89 14.67
CA ILE A 105 -2.87 -2.80 14.04
C ILE A 105 -3.64 -4.10 14.29
N ASN A 106 -4.87 -3.98 14.79
CA ASN A 106 -5.72 -5.15 15.04
C ASN A 106 -6.00 -5.92 13.73
N PRO A 107 -5.58 -7.20 13.62
CA PRO A 107 -5.76 -8.00 12.42
C PRO A 107 -7.23 -8.37 12.17
N LYS A 108 -8.08 -8.34 13.21
CA LYS A 108 -9.49 -8.72 13.15
C LYS A 108 -10.43 -7.53 13.02
N ALA A 109 -9.94 -6.35 12.63
CA ALA A 109 -10.83 -5.21 12.39
C ALA A 109 -11.86 -5.57 11.31
N ARG A 110 -13.14 -5.43 11.66
CA ARG A 110 -14.28 -5.59 10.76
C ARG A 110 -14.65 -4.21 10.21
N TYR A 111 -14.86 -4.12 8.91
CA TYR A 111 -15.35 -2.90 8.30
C TYR A 111 -16.81 -2.71 8.74
N ARG A 112 -17.10 -1.71 9.57
CA ARG A 112 -18.47 -1.39 10.03
C ARG A 112 -19.10 -0.38 9.07
N GLY A 113 -19.41 -0.82 7.85
CA GLY A 113 -20.29 -0.11 6.92
C GLY A 113 -21.71 -0.67 7.02
N GLN A 114 -22.73 0.18 6.89
CA GLN A 114 -24.14 -0.23 7.02
C GLN A 114 -24.51 -1.32 5.99
N ARG A 115 -25.08 -2.41 6.52
CA ARG A 115 -25.58 -3.62 5.87
C ARG A 115 -24.52 -4.57 5.30
N ASP A 116 -24.63 -5.80 5.79
CA ASP A 116 -23.96 -7.04 5.42
C ASP A 116 -22.57 -7.27 6.02
N SER A 117 -22.49 -8.38 6.77
CA SER A 117 -21.34 -8.84 7.54
C SER A 117 -20.14 -9.15 6.63
N VAL A 118 -19.27 -8.17 6.45
CA VAL A 118 -18.05 -8.28 5.63
C VAL A 118 -16.94 -9.00 6.41
N SER A 119 -16.46 -10.11 5.87
CA SER A 119 -15.44 -10.96 6.49
C SER A 119 -14.04 -10.54 6.03
N GLY A 120 -13.36 -9.79 6.88
CA GLY A 120 -11.91 -9.57 6.79
C GLY A 120 -11.49 -8.28 6.10
N LEU A 121 -10.62 -7.54 6.77
CA LEU A 121 -9.87 -6.44 6.20
C LEU A 121 -8.43 -6.91 5.97
N CYS A 122 -8.03 -7.08 4.71
CA CYS A 122 -6.63 -7.31 4.35
C CYS A 122 -5.89 -5.96 4.32
N SER A 123 -4.69 -5.86 4.85
CA SER A 123 -3.95 -4.58 4.87
C SER A 123 -2.87 -4.59 3.78
N SER A 124 -2.90 -3.63 2.86
CA SER A 124 -1.91 -3.48 1.78
C SER A 124 -1.32 -2.08 1.76
N HIS A 125 0.00 -1.94 1.87
CA HIS A 125 0.61 -0.71 2.37
C HIS A 125 1.33 0.10 1.27
N CYS A 126 1.33 1.43 1.40
CA CYS A 126 2.01 2.36 0.51
C CYS A 126 2.84 3.31 1.38
N LEU A 127 4.17 3.24 1.34
CA LEU A 127 5.03 4.01 2.26
C LEU A 127 5.45 5.34 1.64
N GLN A 128 5.62 6.35 2.49
CA GLN A 128 6.08 7.67 2.05
C GLN A 128 7.19 8.19 2.95
N SER A 129 8.31 8.49 2.34
CA SER A 129 9.38 9.28 2.93
C SER A 129 9.19 10.72 2.48
N LYS A 130 8.73 11.59 3.38
CA LYS A 130 8.84 13.03 3.14
C LYS A 130 10.32 13.37 3.02
N THR A 131 10.73 13.85 1.85
CA THR A 131 12.02 14.54 1.69
C THR A 131 12.01 15.74 2.64
N ILE A 132 13.12 15.93 3.36
CA ILE A 132 13.40 17.17 4.11
C ILE A 132 13.43 18.29 3.05
N ASP A 133 12.80 19.42 3.33
CA ASP A 133 12.96 20.65 2.53
C ASP A 133 14.45 20.98 2.30
#